data_AF-A0A8C4R095-F1
#
_entry.id   AF-A0A8C4R095-F1
#
_cell.length_a   1.000
_cell.length_b   1.000
_cell.length_c   1.000
_cell.angle_alpha   90.00
_cell.angle_beta   90.00
_cell.angle_gamma   90.00
#
_symmetry.space_group_name_H-M   'P 1'
#
loop_
_entity.id
_entity.type
_entity.pdbx_description
1 polymer ?
#
loop_
_entity_poly.entity_id
_entity_poly.type
_entity_poly.pdbx_seq_one_letter_code
_entity_poly.pdbx_strand_id
1 'polypeptide(L)'
;MSSSNPDVSAPPCSPDDEVHTILLGKPSQKDRSLCRVSTFTESTIVHPGRPLAKKVFHEELALQWVVSKGSVRDTAMQHSWFFFELMVKSMAQYLHFTNKLQAPRHTRFPERFCDDISKLTASITSELLEKLHKESQYELVDRLNISLAFFFNDLLSLMDRGFVFRLINNYCKQLWNKLETSPNPTLVTPISTLRLDLIHVVCSHEHFVCLCRPTASLSPTASPSPSPSVTSNASQGSGASTVDLHVARMFELSVEYRRHHFLSGLILAELARSLDPDVEGLFPLQRKAITTVCGLIASQDLDPRYKSMEAKRAIAMLYLPLLSIIVDASIQLHDFSDSPAMRTQHMAGDEEEGSGSISQSVAVAIAGTPAVARGATLQSGRPTPLLSVEMSRNLLAMALWVLKHADPILLQRWLADLSVAQLWRVLHLCRLCISCFEYKVCCLHFGKGLETELTIYNSYLGNSVSYGPGILRYLVKIS
;
A
#
# COMPACT_ATOMS: atom_id res chain seq x y z
N MET A 1 -21.96 65.15 -33.85
CA MET A 1 -20.65 65.73 -34.20
C MET A 1 -20.11 66.39 -32.93
N SER A 2 -19.01 65.83 -32.40
CA SER A 2 -17.92 66.43 -31.58
C SER A 2 -18.27 67.29 -30.35
N SER A 3 -17.97 66.81 -29.13
CA SER A 3 -16.72 67.03 -28.32
C SER A 3 -16.71 68.40 -27.61
N SER A 4 -16.40 68.60 -26.33
CA SER A 4 -15.32 68.03 -25.51
C SER A 4 -15.54 68.35 -24.01
N ASN A 5 -14.96 67.52 -23.14
CA ASN A 5 -14.67 67.81 -21.73
C ASN A 5 -13.65 68.96 -21.57
N PRO A 6 -13.56 69.54 -20.36
CA PRO A 6 -12.26 69.61 -19.70
C PRO A 6 -12.29 69.18 -18.22
N ASP A 7 -11.35 68.29 -17.88
CA ASP A 7 -10.90 67.97 -16.51
C ASP A 7 -9.97 69.08 -15.98
N VAL A 8 -10.01 69.32 -14.66
CA VAL A 8 -8.88 69.86 -13.87
C VAL A 8 -8.75 69.08 -12.56
N SER A 9 -7.90 68.05 -12.63
CA SER A 9 -6.87 67.59 -11.68
C SER A 9 -6.96 67.93 -10.18
N ALA A 10 -7.12 66.90 -9.35
CA ALA A 10 -6.53 66.80 -8.00
C ALA A 10 -5.35 65.79 -8.04
N PRO A 11 -4.27 66.00 -7.27
CA PRO A 11 -3.08 65.14 -7.34
C PRO A 11 -3.32 63.78 -6.65
N PRO A 12 -2.61 62.71 -7.07
CA PRO A 12 -2.75 61.39 -6.47
C PRO A 12 -2.05 61.35 -5.11
N CYS A 13 -2.75 60.94 -4.05
CA CYS A 13 -2.11 60.56 -2.80
C CYS A 13 -1.21 59.34 -3.03
N SER A 14 0.00 59.42 -2.48
CA SER A 14 1.00 58.34 -2.49
C SER A 14 0.54 57.15 -1.64
N PRO A 15 0.77 55.90 -2.06
CA PRO A 15 0.39 54.70 -1.30
C PRO A 15 1.12 54.52 0.04
N ASP A 16 2.09 55.37 0.38
CA ASP A 16 2.88 55.26 1.62
C ASP A 16 2.30 56.03 2.83
N ASP A 17 1.31 56.92 2.64
CA ASP A 17 0.71 57.70 3.74
C ASP A 17 -0.28 56.87 4.60
N GLU A 18 -0.87 55.80 4.06
CA GLU A 18 -1.71 54.89 4.84
C GLU A 18 -0.88 54.02 5.82
N VAL A 19 0.39 53.74 5.48
CA VAL A 19 1.26 52.83 6.24
C VAL A 19 1.75 53.49 7.54
N HIS A 20 1.98 54.81 7.53
CA HIS A 20 2.42 55.55 8.71
C HIS A 20 1.34 55.67 9.80
N THR A 21 0.07 55.64 9.41
CA THR A 21 -1.06 55.73 10.35
C THR A 21 -1.29 54.40 11.09
N ILE A 22 -0.83 53.27 10.53
CA ILE A 22 -0.99 51.93 11.11
C ILE A 22 0.11 51.63 12.16
N LEU A 23 1.28 52.25 12.07
CA LEU A 23 2.45 51.89 12.88
C LEU A 23 2.60 52.65 14.22
N LEU A 24 1.87 53.74 14.47
CA LEU A 24 2.07 54.61 15.66
C LEU A 24 0.95 54.54 16.73
N GLY A 25 -0.04 53.65 16.58
CA GLY A 25 -1.10 53.48 17.58
C GLY A 25 -0.72 52.56 18.75
N LYS A 26 -0.17 53.11 19.85
CA LYS A 26 -0.05 52.42 21.15
C LYS A 26 -1.39 52.39 21.92
N PRO A 27 -1.56 51.47 22.89
CA PRO A 27 -2.79 50.68 23.03
C PRO A 27 -3.79 51.24 24.06
N SER A 28 -5.07 51.12 23.75
CA SER A 28 -6.17 51.22 24.74
C SER A 28 -7.10 50.02 24.63
N GLN A 29 -6.91 49.14 25.61
CA GLN A 29 -7.81 48.16 26.20
C GLN A 29 -9.30 48.25 25.80
N LYS A 30 -9.77 47.30 24.97
CA LYS A 30 -11.08 46.62 25.13
C LYS A 30 -11.24 45.49 24.12
N ASP A 31 -11.68 44.35 24.64
CA ASP A 31 -11.98 43.10 23.93
C ASP A 31 -12.59 43.28 22.54
N ARG A 32 -11.83 42.95 21.49
CA ARG A 32 -12.38 42.67 20.16
C ARG A 32 -11.77 41.41 19.57
N SER A 33 -12.46 40.32 19.85
CA SER A 33 -12.54 39.08 19.07
C SER A 33 -12.45 39.33 17.55
N LEU A 34 -11.28 39.07 16.96
CA LEU A 34 -11.16 38.81 15.52
C LEU A 34 -11.44 37.32 15.27
N CYS A 35 -12.70 37.01 14.98
CA CYS A 35 -13.10 35.82 14.23
C CYS A 35 -14.20 36.27 13.28
N ARG A 36 -13.82 36.79 12.11
CA ARG A 36 -14.77 36.98 11.01
C ARG A 36 -14.88 35.65 10.26
N VAL A 37 -15.53 34.68 10.90
CA VAL A 37 -16.04 33.48 10.24
C VAL A 37 -17.50 33.77 9.91
N SER A 38 -17.84 33.58 8.65
CA SER A 38 -19.14 33.77 8.02
C SER A 38 -20.30 33.21 8.85
N THR A 39 -21.15 34.11 9.36
CA THR A 39 -22.47 33.74 9.87
C THR A 39 -23.43 33.70 8.68
N PHE A 40 -23.71 32.50 8.17
CA PHE A 40 -24.89 32.26 7.36
C PHE A 40 -26.10 32.35 8.29
N THR A 41 -26.98 33.31 8.06
CA THR A 41 -28.19 33.53 8.84
C THR A 41 -29.19 32.41 8.56
N GLU A 42 -29.41 31.52 9.53
CA GLU A 42 -30.58 30.66 9.54
C GLU A 42 -31.64 31.27 10.47
N SER A 43 -32.69 31.78 9.85
CA SER A 43 -33.89 32.30 10.51
C SER A 43 -34.65 31.13 11.12
N THR A 44 -34.34 30.77 12.36
CA THR A 44 -35.22 29.90 13.16
C THR A 44 -35.34 30.48 14.56
N ILE A 45 -36.58 30.67 14.98
CA ILE A 45 -37.01 31.29 16.23
C ILE A 45 -36.27 30.63 17.42
N VAL A 46 -35.42 31.40 18.11
CA VAL A 46 -34.61 30.91 19.24
C VAL A 46 -35.34 31.20 20.56
N HIS A 47 -35.60 30.14 21.33
CA HIS A 47 -35.87 30.24 22.77
C HIS A 47 -34.62 30.76 23.51
N PRO A 48 -34.73 31.77 24.40
CA PRO A 48 -33.56 32.37 25.04
C PRO A 48 -33.08 31.49 26.18
N GLY A 49 -31.86 30.95 26.10
CA GLY A 49 -31.28 30.24 27.26
C GLY A 49 -30.05 29.36 27.06
N ARG A 50 -29.61 29.05 25.83
CA ARG A 50 -28.34 28.33 25.63
C ARG A 50 -27.24 29.28 25.17
N PRO A 51 -26.07 29.31 25.83
CA PRO A 51 -24.90 29.97 25.27
C PRO A 51 -24.59 29.30 23.92
N LEU A 52 -24.56 30.10 22.86
CA LEU A 52 -24.16 29.67 21.52
C LEU A 52 -22.69 29.25 21.60
N ALA A 53 -22.44 27.98 21.90
CA ALA A 53 -21.11 27.40 21.80
C ALA A 53 -20.61 27.70 20.38
N LYS A 54 -19.43 28.33 20.25
CA LYS A 54 -18.81 28.57 18.93
C LYS A 54 -18.70 27.22 18.22
N LYS A 55 -19.60 26.97 17.27
CA LYS A 55 -19.65 25.70 16.54
C LYS A 55 -18.38 25.56 15.71
N VAL A 56 -17.64 24.49 15.93
CA VAL A 56 -16.42 24.19 15.19
C VAL A 56 -16.83 23.55 13.86
N PHE A 57 -16.39 24.14 12.74
CA PHE A 57 -16.91 23.78 11.42
C PHE A 57 -16.72 22.30 11.06
N HIS A 58 -15.52 21.72 11.22
CA HIS A 58 -15.29 20.31 10.90
C HIS A 58 -16.12 19.35 11.77
N GLU A 59 -16.38 19.71 13.04
CA GLU A 59 -17.23 18.92 13.92
C GLU A 59 -18.68 18.92 13.42
N GLU A 60 -19.20 20.10 13.10
CA GLU A 60 -20.57 20.23 12.57
C GLU A 60 -20.70 19.58 11.19
N LEU A 61 -19.69 19.72 10.31
CA LEU A 61 -19.69 19.08 9.00
C LEU A 61 -19.74 17.55 9.11
N ALA A 62 -18.91 16.95 9.97
CA ALA A 62 -18.93 15.51 10.20
C ALA A 62 -20.28 15.06 10.77
N LEU A 63 -20.80 15.76 11.79
CA LEU A 63 -22.09 15.46 12.40
C LEU A 63 -23.24 15.53 11.39
N GLN A 64 -23.33 16.63 10.63
CA GLN A 64 -24.38 16.83 9.63
C GLN A 64 -24.32 15.79 8.51
N TRP A 65 -23.12 15.40 8.09
CA TRP A 65 -22.97 14.34 7.10
C TRP A 65 -23.45 12.99 7.65
N VAL A 66 -23.10 12.64 8.89
CA VAL A 66 -23.56 11.40 9.55
C VAL A 66 -25.09 11.33 9.65
N VAL A 67 -25.76 12.45 9.97
CA VAL A 67 -27.22 12.46 10.14
C VAL A 67 -27.99 12.73 8.85
N SER A 68 -27.31 13.09 7.77
CA SER A 68 -27.91 13.36 6.46
C SER A 68 -28.64 12.14 5.90
N LYS A 69 -29.77 12.38 5.22
CA LYS A 69 -30.59 11.33 4.60
C LYS A 69 -31.09 11.77 3.22
N GLY A 70 -31.47 10.79 2.39
CA GLY A 70 -32.03 11.04 1.07
C GLY A 70 -31.07 11.76 0.12
N SER A 71 -31.61 12.66 -0.70
CA SER A 71 -30.88 13.35 -1.78
C SER A 71 -29.67 14.16 -1.30
N VAL A 72 -29.74 14.74 -0.10
CA VAL A 72 -28.63 15.50 0.49
C VAL A 72 -27.43 14.58 0.72
N ARG A 73 -27.66 13.38 1.25
CA ARG A 73 -26.61 12.38 1.48
C ARG A 73 -26.02 11.91 0.16
N ASP A 74 -26.86 11.56 -0.81
CA ASP A 74 -26.40 11.10 -2.12
C ASP A 74 -25.53 12.16 -2.82
N THR A 75 -25.93 13.43 -2.75
CA THR A 75 -25.15 14.55 -3.31
C THR A 75 -23.83 14.73 -2.57
N ALA A 76 -23.84 14.63 -1.23
CA ALA A 76 -22.62 14.71 -0.44
C ALA A 76 -21.63 13.59 -0.81
N MET A 77 -22.12 12.39 -1.14
CA MET A 77 -21.26 11.27 -1.57
C MET A 77 -20.67 11.46 -2.96
N GLN A 78 -21.47 11.98 -3.91
CA GLN A 78 -20.99 12.33 -5.25
C GLN A 78 -19.84 13.36 -5.19
N HIS A 79 -19.90 14.28 -4.22
CA HIS A 79 -18.88 15.30 -3.99
C HIS A 79 -18.03 15.02 -2.74
N SER A 80 -17.87 13.76 -2.37
CA SER A 80 -17.19 13.35 -1.13
C SER A 80 -15.77 13.91 -0.98
N TRP A 81 -15.00 13.93 -2.07
CA TRP A 81 -13.65 14.48 -2.10
C TRP A 81 -13.59 15.91 -1.57
N PHE A 82 -14.55 16.76 -1.95
CA PHE A 82 -14.61 18.16 -1.55
C PHE A 82 -14.89 18.29 -0.06
N PHE A 83 -15.87 17.55 0.45
CA PHE A 83 -16.25 17.61 1.86
C PHE A 83 -15.15 17.06 2.77
N PHE A 84 -14.48 15.99 2.38
CA PHE A 84 -13.31 15.47 3.12
C PHE A 84 -12.17 16.48 3.14
N GLU A 85 -11.80 17.05 2.00
CA GLU A 85 -10.73 18.04 1.93
C GLU A 85 -11.05 19.30 2.74
N LEU A 86 -12.30 19.77 2.68
CA LEU A 86 -12.78 20.90 3.46
C LEU A 86 -12.74 20.61 4.97
N MET A 87 -13.11 19.40 5.37
CA MET A 87 -13.03 18.94 6.75
C MET A 87 -11.58 18.92 7.25
N VAL A 88 -10.66 18.31 6.50
CA VAL A 88 -9.22 18.25 6.82
C VAL A 88 -8.61 19.65 6.94
N LYS A 89 -8.92 20.55 6.00
CA LYS A 89 -8.46 21.96 6.05
C LYS A 89 -8.97 22.68 7.30
N SER A 90 -10.25 22.50 7.65
CA SER A 90 -10.83 23.08 8.87
C SER A 90 -10.22 22.48 10.15
N MET A 91 -9.92 21.17 10.15
CA MET A 91 -9.23 20.51 11.26
C MET A 91 -7.82 21.09 11.46
N ALA A 92 -7.04 21.24 10.39
CA ALA A 92 -5.71 21.83 10.44
C ALA A 92 -5.74 23.28 10.95
N GLN A 93 -6.68 24.09 10.46
CA GLN A 93 -6.89 25.46 10.93
C GLN A 93 -7.26 25.50 12.42
N TYR A 94 -8.14 24.62 12.88
CA TYR A 94 -8.49 24.52 14.30
C TYR A 94 -7.27 24.21 15.16
N LEU A 95 -6.43 23.25 14.76
CA LEU A 95 -5.21 22.92 15.51
C LEU A 95 -4.23 24.09 15.56
N HIS A 96 -4.13 24.87 14.48
CA HIS A 96 -3.32 26.07 14.43
C HIS A 96 -3.86 27.15 15.38
N PHE A 97 -5.13 27.53 15.25
CA PHE A 97 -5.74 28.59 16.07
C PHE A 97 -5.86 28.25 17.56
N THR A 98 -5.96 26.96 17.89
CA THR A 98 -5.98 26.50 19.30
C THR A 98 -4.59 26.15 19.84
N ASN A 99 -3.53 26.33 19.04
CA ASN A 99 -2.14 25.98 19.36
C ASN A 99 -1.97 24.51 19.81
N LYS A 100 -2.76 23.60 19.24
CA LYS A 100 -2.74 22.16 19.54
C LYS A 100 -1.89 21.33 18.59
N LEU A 101 -1.22 21.94 17.61
CA LEU A 101 -0.34 21.24 16.68
C LEU A 101 0.78 20.46 17.40
N GLN A 102 1.33 21.02 18.48
CA GLN A 102 2.36 20.37 19.30
C GLN A 102 1.80 19.49 20.44
N ALA A 103 0.47 19.53 20.65
CA ALA A 103 -0.15 18.67 21.65
C ALA A 103 -0.07 17.18 21.22
N PRO A 104 -0.03 16.24 22.18
CA PRO A 104 -0.13 14.82 21.89
C PRO A 104 -1.32 14.53 20.97
N ARG A 105 -1.11 13.70 19.94
CA ARG A 105 -2.13 13.50 18.88
C ARG A 105 -3.50 13.07 19.41
N HIS A 106 -3.53 12.25 20.47
CA HIS A 106 -4.76 11.76 21.10
C HIS A 106 -5.58 12.83 21.84
N THR A 107 -5.00 13.99 22.18
CA THR A 107 -5.70 15.09 22.87
C THR A 107 -6.06 16.25 21.94
N ARG A 108 -5.71 16.16 20.65
CA ARG A 108 -5.90 17.23 19.67
C ARG A 108 -7.37 17.51 19.40
N PHE A 109 -8.18 16.45 19.33
CA PHE A 109 -9.60 16.51 19.03
C PHE A 109 -10.45 15.90 20.15
N PRO A 110 -11.69 16.38 20.36
CA PRO A 110 -12.63 15.79 21.31
C PRO A 110 -13.07 14.37 20.91
N GLU A 111 -13.31 13.50 21.89
CA GLU A 111 -13.77 12.13 21.67
C GLU A 111 -15.06 12.05 20.85
N ARG A 112 -16.03 12.94 21.11
CA ARG A 112 -17.27 13.06 20.33
C ARG A 112 -17.01 13.19 18.82
N PHE A 113 -15.98 13.94 18.43
CA PHE A 113 -15.67 14.16 17.02
C PHE A 113 -15.02 12.91 16.42
N CYS A 114 -14.15 12.23 17.18
CA CYS A 114 -13.60 10.93 16.79
C CYS A 114 -14.71 9.88 16.57
N ASP A 115 -15.75 9.88 17.41
CA ASP A 115 -16.91 9.00 17.25
C ASP A 115 -17.70 9.34 15.98
N ASP A 116 -17.91 10.62 15.68
CA ASP A 116 -18.61 11.05 14.47
C ASP A 116 -17.83 10.69 13.21
N ILE A 117 -16.49 10.82 13.20
CA ILE A 117 -15.63 10.30 12.12
C ILE A 117 -15.75 8.78 11.98
N SER A 118 -15.79 8.05 13.09
CA SER A 118 -15.94 6.58 13.06
C SER A 118 -17.28 6.16 12.46
N LYS A 119 -18.37 6.86 12.84
CA LYS A 119 -19.71 6.62 12.27
C LYS A 119 -19.77 7.01 10.80
N LEU A 120 -19.19 8.14 10.43
CA LEU A 120 -19.16 8.63 9.04
C LEU A 120 -18.46 7.62 8.13
N THR A 121 -17.25 7.21 8.51
CA THR A 121 -16.45 6.26 7.73
C THR A 121 -17.11 4.89 7.64
N ALA A 122 -17.74 4.40 8.72
CA ALA A 122 -18.53 3.17 8.69
C ALA A 122 -19.79 3.27 7.82
N SER A 123 -20.49 4.41 7.85
CA SER A 123 -21.65 4.67 7.00
C SER A 123 -21.26 4.71 5.53
N ILE A 124 -20.16 5.39 5.19
CA ILE A 124 -19.65 5.46 3.81
C ILE A 124 -19.20 4.08 3.34
N THR A 125 -18.55 3.28 4.20
CA THR A 125 -18.15 1.91 3.88
C THR A 125 -19.35 1.02 3.59
N SER A 126 -20.41 1.11 4.40
CA SER A 126 -21.66 0.39 4.16
C SER A 126 -22.29 0.78 2.81
N GLU A 127 -22.28 2.09 2.50
CA GLU A 127 -22.87 2.59 1.25
C GLU A 127 -22.05 2.23 0.00
N LEU A 128 -20.71 2.23 0.10
CA LEU A 128 -19.82 1.69 -0.93
C LEU A 128 -20.22 0.24 -1.29
N LEU A 129 -20.45 -0.59 -0.27
CA LEU A 129 -20.82 -2.00 -0.42
C LEU A 129 -22.23 -2.18 -0.98
N GLU A 130 -23.19 -1.34 -0.60
CA GLU A 130 -24.55 -1.36 -1.15
C GLU A 130 -24.57 -0.99 -2.63
N LYS A 131 -23.86 0.09 -3.01
CA LYS A 131 -23.83 0.58 -4.41
C LYS A 131 -22.99 -0.31 -5.34
N LEU A 132 -22.10 -1.15 -4.80
CA LEU A 132 -21.32 -2.13 -5.58
C LEU A 132 -22.16 -3.21 -6.27
N HIS A 133 -23.44 -3.36 -5.93
CA HIS A 133 -24.34 -4.29 -6.64
C HIS A 133 -24.87 -3.73 -7.96
N LYS A 134 -24.66 -2.43 -8.23
CA LYS A 134 -25.17 -1.73 -9.42
C LYS A 134 -23.99 -1.30 -10.27
N GLU A 135 -23.78 -1.95 -11.41
CA GLU A 135 -22.66 -1.65 -12.33
C GLU A 135 -22.64 -0.18 -12.77
N SER A 136 -23.82 0.44 -12.92
CA SER A 136 -23.94 1.87 -13.25
C SER A 136 -23.36 2.82 -12.19
N GLN A 137 -23.01 2.32 -11.00
CA GLN A 137 -22.49 3.09 -9.89
C GLN A 137 -21.00 2.82 -9.60
N TYR A 138 -20.32 2.00 -10.41
CA TYR A 138 -18.90 1.67 -10.19
C TYR A 138 -17.99 2.90 -10.18
N GLU A 139 -18.17 3.84 -11.09
CA GLU A 139 -17.38 5.07 -11.11
C GLU A 139 -17.56 5.90 -9.82
N LEU A 140 -18.80 5.97 -9.31
CA LEU A 140 -19.09 6.67 -8.05
C LEU A 140 -18.42 5.95 -6.87
N VAL A 141 -18.48 4.62 -6.84
CA VAL A 141 -17.87 3.78 -5.80
C VAL A 141 -16.36 3.96 -5.80
N ASP A 142 -15.71 3.94 -6.96
CA ASP A 142 -14.27 4.15 -7.09
C ASP A 142 -13.86 5.55 -6.60
N ARG A 143 -14.57 6.59 -7.03
CA ARG A 143 -14.30 7.97 -6.61
C ARG A 143 -14.50 8.16 -5.10
N LEU A 144 -15.54 7.56 -4.53
CA LEU A 144 -15.81 7.60 -3.09
C LEU A 144 -14.77 6.82 -2.28
N ASN A 145 -14.30 5.69 -2.82
CA ASN A 145 -13.25 4.90 -2.19
C ASN A 145 -11.91 5.66 -2.17
N ILE A 146 -11.53 6.26 -3.29
CA ILE A 146 -10.31 7.05 -3.42
C ILE A 146 -10.36 8.29 -2.52
N SER A 147 -11.49 8.99 -2.46
CA SER A 147 -11.65 10.16 -1.58
C SER A 147 -11.55 9.77 -0.10
N LEU A 148 -12.14 8.64 0.30
CA LEU A 148 -12.00 8.09 1.65
C LEU A 148 -10.55 7.69 1.96
N ALA A 149 -9.83 7.14 0.98
CA ALA A 149 -8.44 6.74 1.15
C ALA A 149 -7.51 7.95 1.36
N PHE A 150 -7.69 9.02 0.59
CA PHE A 150 -6.97 10.29 0.81
C PHE A 150 -7.34 10.91 2.15
N PHE A 151 -8.61 10.86 2.53
CA PHE A 151 -9.04 11.31 3.86
C PHE A 151 -8.30 10.56 4.97
N PHE A 152 -8.23 9.22 4.93
CA PHE A 152 -7.44 8.44 5.90
C PHE A 152 -5.95 8.81 5.88
N ASN A 153 -5.38 9.04 4.71
CA ASN A 153 -4.00 9.49 4.57
C ASN A 153 -3.77 10.82 5.30
N ASP A 154 -4.64 11.82 5.10
CA ASP A 154 -4.56 13.12 5.77
C ASP A 154 -4.76 13.02 7.28
N LEU A 155 -5.67 12.15 7.75
CA LEU A 155 -5.90 11.95 9.18
C LEU A 155 -4.67 11.41 9.92
N LEU A 156 -3.78 10.64 9.26
CA LEU A 156 -2.53 10.15 9.88
C LEU A 156 -1.60 11.30 10.32
N SER A 157 -1.74 12.47 9.72
CA SER A 157 -0.99 13.68 10.06
C SER A 157 -1.65 14.48 11.19
N LEU A 158 -2.98 14.55 11.21
CA LEU A 158 -3.74 15.39 12.13
C LEU A 158 -4.16 14.69 13.43
N MET A 159 -4.70 13.47 13.34
CA MET A 159 -5.34 12.72 14.44
C MET A 159 -4.41 11.67 15.06
N ASP A 160 -4.87 11.01 16.12
CA ASP A 160 -4.17 9.86 16.69
C ASP A 160 -4.00 8.73 15.66
N ARG A 161 -2.76 8.28 15.47
CA ARG A 161 -2.43 7.26 14.46
C ARG A 161 -3.07 5.92 14.77
N GLY A 162 -3.16 5.55 16.05
CA GLY A 162 -3.83 4.31 16.48
C GLY A 162 -5.33 4.35 16.20
N PHE A 163 -5.97 5.51 16.37
CA PHE A 163 -7.35 5.75 15.95
C PHE A 163 -7.52 5.57 14.43
N VAL A 164 -6.68 6.20 13.61
CA VAL A 164 -6.77 6.07 12.15
C VAL A 164 -6.52 4.64 11.68
N PHE A 165 -5.57 3.92 12.28
CA PHE A 165 -5.36 2.49 12.01
C PHE A 165 -6.59 1.65 12.34
N ARG A 166 -7.34 1.97 13.40
CA ARG A 166 -8.63 1.31 13.68
C ARG A 166 -9.67 1.60 12.59
N LEU A 167 -9.74 2.82 12.05
CA LEU A 167 -10.64 3.14 10.94
C LEU A 167 -10.31 2.32 9.69
N ILE A 168 -9.03 2.29 9.29
CA ILE A 168 -8.56 1.50 8.15
C ILE A 168 -8.86 0.01 8.36
N ASN A 169 -8.57 -0.52 9.55
CA ASN A 169 -8.86 -1.91 9.89
C ASN A 169 -10.36 -2.23 9.84
N ASN A 170 -11.21 -1.33 10.33
CA ASN A 170 -12.66 -1.49 10.29
C ASN A 170 -13.20 -1.45 8.86
N TYR A 171 -12.67 -0.58 8.01
CA TYR A 171 -12.96 -0.57 6.58
C TYR A 171 -12.60 -1.92 5.95
N CYS A 172 -11.35 -2.38 6.11
CA CYS A 172 -10.91 -3.66 5.55
C CYS A 172 -11.73 -4.84 6.07
N LYS A 173 -12.09 -4.86 7.36
CA LYS A 173 -12.93 -5.92 7.93
C LYS A 173 -14.33 -5.95 7.33
N GLN A 174 -14.96 -4.79 7.12
CA GLN A 174 -16.30 -4.74 6.52
C GLN A 174 -16.30 -5.29 5.09
N LEU A 175 -15.30 -4.92 4.28
CA LEU A 175 -15.15 -5.44 2.92
C LEU A 175 -14.92 -6.96 2.93
N TRP A 176 -14.11 -7.46 3.86
CA TRP A 176 -13.85 -8.88 4.02
C TRP A 176 -15.11 -9.66 4.42
N ASN A 177 -15.85 -9.17 5.43
CA ASN A 177 -17.09 -9.80 5.87
C ASN A 177 -18.13 -9.86 4.73
N LYS A 178 -18.17 -8.85 3.85
CA LYS A 178 -19.03 -8.89 2.66
C LYS A 178 -18.60 -9.95 1.66
N LEU A 179 -17.31 -10.15 1.48
CA LEU A 179 -16.78 -11.21 0.62
C LEU A 179 -17.15 -12.61 1.14
N GLU A 180 -17.08 -12.83 2.45
CA GLU A 180 -17.45 -14.12 3.07
C GLU A 180 -18.97 -14.36 3.05
N THR A 181 -19.78 -13.32 3.27
CA THR A 181 -21.24 -13.45 3.35
C THR A 181 -21.94 -13.47 1.99
N SER A 182 -21.29 -12.97 0.93
CA SER A 182 -21.81 -12.97 -0.43
C SER A 182 -20.81 -13.64 -1.37
N PRO A 183 -20.94 -14.97 -1.61
CA PRO A 183 -20.03 -15.72 -2.47
C PRO A 183 -20.33 -15.48 -3.96
N ASN A 184 -20.70 -14.24 -4.34
CA ASN A 184 -20.89 -13.90 -5.74
C ASN A 184 -19.51 -13.65 -6.39
N PRO A 185 -19.07 -14.50 -7.33
CA PRO A 185 -17.75 -14.38 -7.95
C PRO A 185 -17.54 -13.04 -8.64
N THR A 186 -18.60 -12.35 -9.07
CA THR A 186 -18.50 -11.04 -9.73
C THR A 186 -18.10 -9.90 -8.80
N LEU A 187 -18.33 -10.03 -7.48
CA LEU A 187 -18.00 -9.00 -6.49
C LEU A 187 -16.60 -9.16 -5.89
N VAL A 188 -15.97 -10.34 -6.07
CA VAL A 188 -14.64 -10.64 -5.53
C VAL A 188 -13.59 -9.66 -6.04
N THR A 189 -13.53 -9.46 -7.36
CA THR A 189 -12.55 -8.59 -8.02
C THR A 189 -12.75 -7.11 -7.69
N PRO A 190 -13.97 -6.54 -7.78
CA PRO A 190 -14.21 -5.15 -7.37
C PRO A 190 -13.88 -4.90 -5.89
N ILE A 191 -14.34 -5.74 -4.97
CA ILE A 191 -14.04 -5.59 -3.53
C ILE A 191 -12.53 -5.63 -3.28
N SER A 192 -11.85 -6.59 -3.92
CA SER A 192 -10.39 -6.70 -3.86
C SER A 192 -9.68 -5.45 -4.38
N THR A 193 -10.19 -4.87 -5.48
CA THR A 193 -9.63 -3.67 -6.08
C THR A 193 -9.80 -2.46 -5.15
N LEU A 194 -10.97 -2.27 -4.56
CA LEU A 194 -11.23 -1.18 -3.61
C LEU A 194 -10.30 -1.24 -2.40
N ARG A 195 -10.08 -2.45 -1.85
CA ARG A 195 -9.12 -2.67 -0.76
C ARG A 195 -7.72 -2.27 -1.16
N LEU A 196 -7.24 -2.78 -2.30
CA LEU A 196 -5.89 -2.51 -2.77
C LEU A 196 -5.68 -1.02 -3.05
N ASP A 197 -6.67 -0.33 -3.64
CA ASP A 197 -6.62 1.11 -3.87
C ASP A 197 -6.51 1.92 -2.58
N LEU A 198 -7.33 1.58 -1.59
CA LEU A 198 -7.28 2.26 -0.30
C LEU A 198 -5.93 2.03 0.40
N ILE A 199 -5.45 0.78 0.40
CA ILE A 199 -4.16 0.42 1.00
C ILE A 199 -3.02 1.15 0.28
N HIS A 200 -3.05 1.22 -1.06
CA HIS A 200 -2.03 1.91 -1.86
C HIS A 200 -1.90 3.39 -1.49
N VAL A 201 -3.03 4.12 -1.40
CA VAL A 201 -3.02 5.55 -1.02
C VAL A 201 -2.52 5.71 0.41
N VAL A 202 -2.99 4.90 1.37
CA VAL A 202 -2.56 4.98 2.77
C VAL A 202 -1.07 4.65 2.92
N CYS A 203 -0.57 3.65 2.19
CA CYS A 203 0.84 3.27 2.24
C CYS A 203 1.76 4.29 1.56
N SER A 204 1.24 5.14 0.69
CA SER A 204 1.98 6.23 0.04
C SER A 204 2.21 7.45 0.94
N HIS A 205 1.79 7.39 2.22
CA HIS A 205 2.01 8.47 3.18
C HIS A 205 3.51 8.80 3.33
N GLU A 206 3.86 10.09 3.40
CA GLU A 206 5.26 10.56 3.46
C GLU A 206 6.09 9.98 4.63
N HIS A 207 5.41 9.52 5.67
CA HIS A 207 5.99 8.94 6.89
C HIS A 207 5.76 7.44 7.00
N PHE A 208 5.49 6.73 5.89
CA PHE A 208 5.17 5.30 5.87
C PHE A 208 6.11 4.45 6.73
N VAL A 209 7.43 4.59 6.54
CA VAL A 209 8.42 3.81 7.30
C VAL A 209 8.29 4.06 8.80
N CYS A 210 8.12 5.32 9.22
CA CYS A 210 7.90 5.68 10.63
C CYS A 210 6.56 5.14 11.18
N LEU A 211 5.54 5.02 10.34
CA LEU A 211 4.23 4.46 10.69
C LEU A 211 4.24 2.93 10.79
N CYS A 212 5.14 2.26 10.05
CA CYS A 212 5.29 0.81 10.07
C CYS A 212 6.17 0.29 11.21
N ARG A 213 6.92 1.16 11.89
CA ARG A 213 7.73 0.77 13.04
C ARG A 213 6.82 0.67 14.28
N PRO A 214 6.98 -0.38 15.11
CA PRO A 214 6.36 -0.39 16.43
C PRO A 214 6.77 0.91 17.12
N THR A 215 5.78 1.74 17.48
CA THR A 215 6.03 2.81 18.44
C THR A 215 6.55 2.11 19.67
N ALA A 216 7.84 2.28 19.97
CA ALA A 216 8.45 1.72 21.16
C ALA A 216 7.47 1.99 22.31
N SER A 217 6.90 0.92 22.85
CA SER A 217 6.13 1.00 24.07
C SER A 217 7.00 1.78 25.04
N LEU A 218 6.40 2.80 25.65
CA LEU A 218 6.91 3.47 26.83
C LEU A 218 7.67 2.44 27.69
N SER A 219 8.89 2.81 28.05
CA SER A 219 9.85 2.12 28.92
C SER A 219 9.25 1.15 29.96
N PRO A 220 10.00 0.10 30.36
CA PRO A 220 9.51 -0.92 31.28
C PRO A 220 9.25 -0.29 32.65
N THR A 221 7.99 -0.20 33.07
CA THR A 221 7.71 -0.01 34.49
C THR A 221 8.02 -1.31 35.19
N ALA A 222 9.25 -1.40 35.70
CA ALA A 222 9.56 -2.27 36.81
C ALA A 222 8.61 -1.96 37.96
N SER A 223 7.68 -2.87 38.25
CA SER A 223 7.05 -3.03 39.56
C SER A 223 6.45 -4.44 39.63
N PRO A 224 6.89 -5.28 40.59
CA PRO A 224 6.41 -6.64 40.73
C PRO A 224 5.06 -6.59 41.45
N SER A 225 4.04 -7.23 40.90
CA SER A 225 2.79 -7.44 41.62
C SER A 225 2.60 -8.95 41.85
N PRO A 226 2.44 -9.41 43.11
CA PRO A 226 2.33 -10.82 43.45
C PRO A 226 0.88 -11.26 43.36
N SER A 227 0.57 -12.23 42.51
CA SER A 227 -0.63 -13.06 42.63
C SER A 227 -0.32 -14.43 42.02
N PRO A 228 -0.39 -15.53 42.81
CA PRO A 228 0.05 -16.85 42.39
C PRO A 228 -1.06 -17.65 41.69
N SER A 229 -0.65 -18.78 41.08
CA SER A 229 -1.43 -20.00 40.71
C SER A 229 -2.06 -19.99 39.29
N VAL A 230 -1.96 -20.98 38.39
CA VAL A 230 -1.26 -22.29 38.20
C VAL A 230 -1.29 -22.49 36.67
N THR A 231 -0.20 -22.52 35.91
CA THR A 231 0.55 -23.74 35.54
C THR A 231 1.96 -23.36 35.11
N SER A 232 2.92 -23.65 35.99
CA SER A 232 4.34 -23.68 35.68
C SER A 232 4.71 -25.07 35.15
N ASN A 233 5.12 -25.16 33.89
CA ASN A 233 6.15 -26.11 33.48
C ASN A 233 7.26 -25.29 32.81
N ALA A 234 8.40 -25.21 33.51
CA ALA A 234 9.79 -25.06 33.06
C ALA A 234 10.05 -24.23 31.77
N SER A 235 10.90 -23.20 31.74
CA SER A 235 12.19 -23.08 32.42
C SER A 235 12.73 -21.65 32.28
N GLN A 236 13.23 -21.10 33.39
CA GLN A 236 14.35 -20.15 33.34
C GLN A 236 15.57 -20.91 32.79
N GLY A 237 16.02 -20.54 31.59
CA GLY A 237 17.18 -21.16 30.97
C GLY A 237 17.06 -21.26 29.46
N SER A 238 17.31 -20.14 28.76
CA SER A 238 17.90 -20.04 27.40
C SER A 238 17.50 -18.69 26.79
N GLY A 239 18.41 -17.71 26.81
CA GLY A 239 18.23 -16.44 26.06
C GLY A 239 18.27 -16.61 24.54
N ALA A 240 18.44 -17.83 24.03
CA ALA A 240 18.48 -18.15 22.60
C ALA A 240 17.09 -18.50 22.03
N SER A 241 16.29 -19.31 22.74
CA SER A 241 15.04 -19.88 22.19
C SER A 241 13.92 -18.85 21.95
N THR A 242 13.84 -17.80 22.76
CA THR A 242 12.83 -16.74 22.60
C THR A 242 13.20 -15.75 21.49
N VAL A 243 14.49 -15.50 21.29
CA VAL A 243 15.02 -14.65 20.22
C VAL A 243 14.95 -15.39 18.88
N ASP A 244 15.24 -16.69 18.86
CA ASP A 244 15.20 -17.51 17.65
C ASP A 244 13.77 -17.66 17.12
N LEU A 245 12.78 -17.89 17.99
CA LEU A 245 11.37 -17.90 17.59
C LEU A 245 10.87 -16.51 17.12
N HIS A 246 11.43 -15.43 17.69
CA HIS A 246 11.10 -14.08 17.25
C HIS A 246 11.62 -13.79 15.84
N VAL A 247 12.83 -14.25 15.50
CA VAL A 247 13.44 -14.09 14.17
C VAL A 247 12.67 -14.86 13.09
N ALA A 248 12.31 -16.12 13.31
CA ALA A 248 11.51 -16.91 12.37
C ALA A 248 10.16 -16.23 12.05
N ARG A 249 9.51 -15.65 13.08
CA ARG A 249 8.24 -14.91 12.94
C ARG A 249 8.35 -13.60 12.15
N MET A 250 9.56 -13.11 11.86
CA MET A 250 9.77 -11.90 11.05
C MET A 250 9.69 -12.18 9.54
N PHE A 251 9.92 -13.43 9.12
CA PHE A 251 9.84 -13.87 7.72
C PHE A 251 8.46 -14.47 7.39
N GLU A 252 7.64 -14.73 8.39
CA GLU A 252 6.26 -15.14 8.20
C GLU A 252 5.33 -13.94 8.33
N LEU A 253 4.31 -13.88 7.46
CA LEU A 253 3.22 -12.91 7.58
C LEU A 253 2.24 -13.32 8.70
N SER A 254 2.78 -13.51 9.90
CA SER A 254 2.04 -13.97 11.07
C SER A 254 1.03 -12.92 11.56
N VAL A 255 0.08 -13.35 12.40
CA VAL A 255 -0.84 -12.43 13.09
C VAL A 255 -0.04 -11.44 13.95
N GLU A 256 1.05 -11.89 14.56
CA GLU A 256 1.92 -11.04 15.36
C GLU A 256 2.65 -10.00 14.52
N TYR A 257 3.20 -10.38 13.36
CA TYR A 257 3.84 -9.46 12.42
C TYR A 257 2.87 -8.37 11.97
N ARG A 258 1.66 -8.75 11.54
CA ARG A 258 0.62 -7.79 11.09
C ARG A 258 0.14 -6.85 12.20
N ARG A 259 0.27 -7.24 13.48
CA ARG A 259 -0.04 -6.35 14.62
C ARG A 259 1.08 -5.35 14.89
N HIS A 260 2.34 -5.79 14.77
CA HIS A 260 3.51 -4.94 15.01
C HIS A 260 3.79 -3.98 13.86
N HIS A 261 3.55 -4.44 12.62
CA HIS A 261 3.79 -3.70 11.40
C HIS A 261 2.49 -3.58 10.60
N PHE A 262 1.54 -2.80 11.12
CA PHE A 262 0.18 -2.78 10.58
C PHE A 262 0.10 -2.46 9.08
N LEU A 263 0.68 -1.34 8.62
CA LEU A 263 0.58 -0.93 7.22
C LEU A 263 1.37 -1.85 6.27
N SER A 264 2.62 -2.22 6.61
CA SER A 264 3.40 -3.14 5.78
C SER A 264 2.79 -4.54 5.77
N GLY A 265 2.29 -5.02 6.91
CA GLY A 265 1.55 -6.26 7.02
C GLY A 265 0.25 -6.26 6.21
N LEU A 266 -0.43 -5.12 6.10
CA LEU A 266 -1.65 -4.97 5.31
C LEU A 266 -1.37 -5.06 3.80
N ILE A 267 -0.37 -4.33 3.29
CA ILE A 267 0.00 -4.39 1.86
C ILE A 267 0.61 -5.75 1.48
N LEU A 268 1.44 -6.35 2.34
CA LEU A 268 2.00 -7.68 2.09
C LEU A 268 0.94 -8.78 2.13
N ALA A 269 -0.07 -8.67 3.00
CA ALA A 269 -1.22 -9.58 3.00
C ALA A 269 -2.02 -9.49 1.70
N GLU A 270 -2.21 -8.27 1.20
CA GLU A 270 -2.93 -8.05 -0.05
C GLU A 270 -2.15 -8.56 -1.27
N LEU A 271 -0.82 -8.40 -1.26
CA LEU A 271 0.07 -9.00 -2.28
C LEU A 271 0.02 -10.52 -2.24
N ALA A 272 0.18 -11.13 -1.06
CA ALA A 272 0.15 -12.59 -0.91
C ALA A 272 -1.17 -13.18 -1.43
N ARG A 273 -2.29 -12.55 -1.07
CA ARG A 273 -3.62 -12.95 -1.54
C ARG A 273 -3.79 -12.77 -3.05
N SER A 274 -3.19 -11.75 -3.64
CA SER A 274 -3.26 -11.53 -5.09
C SER A 274 -2.46 -12.59 -5.86
N LEU A 275 -1.37 -13.10 -5.28
CA LEU A 275 -0.50 -14.13 -5.86
C LEU A 275 -0.98 -15.57 -5.59
N ASP A 276 -2.12 -15.75 -4.92
CA ASP A 276 -2.70 -17.06 -4.65
C ASP A 276 -3.13 -17.74 -5.97
N PRO A 277 -2.58 -18.92 -6.31
CA PRO A 277 -2.90 -19.60 -7.57
C PRO A 277 -4.35 -20.10 -7.64
N ASP A 278 -5.02 -20.26 -6.49
CA ASP A 278 -6.38 -20.78 -6.41
C ASP A 278 -7.44 -19.72 -6.80
N VAL A 279 -7.05 -18.44 -6.87
CA VAL A 279 -7.96 -17.32 -7.15
C VAL A 279 -7.81 -16.87 -8.61
N GLU A 280 -8.57 -17.49 -9.51
CA GLU A 280 -8.55 -17.21 -10.94
C GLU A 280 -9.09 -15.81 -11.31
N GLY A 281 -8.53 -15.20 -12.37
CA GLY A 281 -9.05 -13.96 -12.95
C GLY A 281 -8.52 -12.66 -12.34
N LEU A 282 -7.54 -12.72 -11.43
CA LEU A 282 -6.98 -11.55 -10.74
C LEU A 282 -5.74 -10.93 -11.40
N PHE A 283 -5.41 -11.26 -12.66
CA PHE A 283 -4.20 -10.71 -13.32
C PHE A 283 -4.04 -9.18 -13.22
N PRO A 284 -5.09 -8.35 -13.44
CA PRO A 284 -4.98 -6.90 -13.25
C PRO A 284 -4.66 -6.52 -11.80
N LEU A 285 -5.25 -7.24 -10.84
CA LEU A 285 -5.02 -7.04 -9.41
C LEU A 285 -3.59 -7.45 -9.02
N GLN A 286 -3.11 -8.60 -9.51
CA GLN A 286 -1.73 -9.05 -9.33
C GLN A 286 -0.74 -8.00 -9.80
N ARG A 287 -0.92 -7.50 -11.03
CA ARG A 287 -0.05 -6.45 -11.59
C ARG A 287 -0.06 -5.22 -10.70
N LYS A 288 -1.25 -4.76 -10.31
CA LYS A 288 -1.41 -3.57 -9.47
C LYS A 288 -0.76 -3.74 -8.10
N ALA A 289 -0.92 -4.91 -7.45
CA ALA A 289 -0.32 -5.20 -6.14
C ALA A 289 1.21 -5.25 -6.22
N ILE A 290 1.76 -5.94 -7.23
CA ILE A 290 3.21 -6.02 -7.47
C ILE A 290 3.80 -4.63 -7.72
N THR A 291 3.19 -3.86 -8.63
CA THR A 291 3.65 -2.51 -8.96
C THR A 291 3.56 -1.57 -7.76
N THR A 292 2.53 -1.71 -6.92
CA THR A 292 2.38 -0.93 -5.68
C THR A 292 3.53 -1.19 -4.71
N VAL A 293 3.83 -2.46 -4.40
CA VAL A 293 4.93 -2.80 -3.47
C VAL A 293 6.28 -2.41 -4.05
N CYS A 294 6.49 -2.62 -5.35
CA CYS A 294 7.72 -2.21 -6.05
C CYS A 294 7.91 -0.69 -5.99
N GLY A 295 6.86 0.08 -6.29
CA GLY A 295 6.86 1.53 -6.19
C GLY A 295 7.14 2.04 -4.78
N LEU A 296 6.58 1.40 -3.76
CA LEU A 296 6.86 1.74 -2.35
C LEU A 296 8.33 1.52 -2.00
N ILE A 297 8.91 0.36 -2.32
CA ILE A 297 10.33 0.08 -2.07
C ILE A 297 11.22 1.07 -2.85
N ALA A 298 10.90 1.33 -4.12
CA ALA A 298 11.65 2.28 -4.94
C ALA A 298 11.59 3.70 -4.36
N SER A 299 10.41 4.16 -3.94
CA SER A 299 10.24 5.48 -3.32
C SER A 299 11.08 5.64 -2.04
N GLN A 300 11.22 4.56 -1.26
CA GLN A 300 12.00 4.54 -0.03
C GLN A 300 13.50 4.46 -0.29
N ASP A 301 13.92 3.73 -1.33
CA ASP A 301 15.33 3.63 -1.70
C ASP A 301 15.87 4.96 -2.26
N LEU A 302 15.01 5.72 -2.95
CA LEU A 302 15.31 7.05 -3.49
C LEU A 302 15.18 8.17 -2.44
N ASP A 303 14.55 7.93 -1.31
CA ASP A 303 14.32 8.94 -0.28
C ASP A 303 15.65 9.35 0.40
N PRO A 304 16.01 10.64 0.40
CA PRO A 304 17.25 11.10 1.00
C PRO A 304 17.38 10.81 2.50
N ARG A 305 16.26 10.61 3.21
CA ARG A 305 16.23 10.27 4.64
C ARG A 305 16.79 8.87 4.93
N TYR A 306 16.82 7.97 3.94
CA TYR A 306 17.19 6.56 4.13
C TYR A 306 18.46 6.14 3.37
N LYS A 307 19.38 7.08 3.09
CA LYS A 307 20.65 6.79 2.41
C LYS A 307 21.59 5.89 3.20
N SER A 308 21.52 5.89 4.53
CA SER A 308 22.42 5.10 5.37
C SER A 308 22.11 3.59 5.28
N MET A 309 23.15 2.76 5.37
CA MET A 309 22.98 1.29 5.32
C MET A 309 22.12 0.78 6.48
N GLU A 310 22.18 1.42 7.65
CA GLU A 310 21.34 1.10 8.81
C GLU A 310 19.87 1.40 8.54
N ALA A 311 19.57 2.53 7.89
CA ALA A 311 18.20 2.85 7.49
C ALA A 311 17.68 1.84 6.46
N LYS A 312 18.49 1.47 5.46
CA LYS A 312 18.13 0.46 4.46
C LYS A 312 17.90 -0.92 5.09
N ARG A 313 18.72 -1.33 6.06
CA ARG A 313 18.50 -2.55 6.87
C ARG A 313 17.18 -2.49 7.62
N ALA A 314 16.91 -1.38 8.31
CA ALA A 314 15.66 -1.21 9.06
C ALA A 314 14.42 -1.23 8.16
N ILE A 315 14.52 -0.76 6.91
CA ILE A 315 13.44 -0.87 5.93
C ILE A 315 13.32 -2.30 5.41
N ALA A 316 14.43 -2.96 5.08
CA ALA A 316 14.42 -4.36 4.64
C ALA A 316 13.75 -5.29 5.66
N MET A 317 13.89 -4.99 6.96
CA MET A 317 13.17 -5.68 8.04
C MET A 317 11.64 -5.65 7.88
N LEU A 318 11.07 -4.56 7.34
CA LEU A 318 9.63 -4.41 7.08
C LEU A 318 9.13 -5.23 5.86
N TYR A 319 10.06 -5.76 5.07
CA TYR A 319 9.78 -6.51 3.85
C TYR A 319 10.32 -7.94 3.90
N LEU A 320 10.82 -8.43 5.05
CA LEU A 320 11.28 -9.83 5.17
C LEU A 320 10.20 -10.87 4.77
N PRO A 321 8.91 -10.71 5.13
CA PRO A 321 7.88 -11.65 4.69
C PRO A 321 7.69 -11.70 3.16
N LEU A 322 8.13 -10.65 2.44
CA LEU A 322 8.09 -10.63 0.98
C LEU A 322 8.91 -11.78 0.37
N LEU A 323 10.03 -12.17 1.00
CA LEU A 323 10.84 -13.29 0.53
C LEU A 323 10.03 -14.59 0.56
N SER A 324 9.37 -14.88 1.68
CA SER A 324 8.51 -16.08 1.81
C SER A 324 7.37 -16.05 0.79
N ILE A 325 6.69 -14.91 0.61
CA ILE A 325 5.62 -14.74 -0.38
C ILE A 325 6.12 -15.06 -1.81
N ILE A 326 7.30 -14.55 -2.19
CA ILE A 326 7.86 -14.76 -3.52
C ILE A 326 8.36 -16.21 -3.70
N VAL A 327 8.94 -16.81 -2.67
CA VAL A 327 9.36 -18.23 -2.67
C VAL A 327 8.14 -19.15 -2.86
N ASP A 328 7.02 -18.84 -2.21
CA ASP A 328 5.77 -19.60 -2.39
C ASP A 328 5.18 -19.39 -3.80
N ALA A 329 5.28 -18.19 -4.36
CA ALA A 329 4.86 -17.89 -5.72
C ALA A 329 5.86 -18.35 -6.82
N SER A 330 6.98 -18.98 -6.45
CA SER A 330 8.09 -19.27 -7.38
C SER A 330 7.70 -20.08 -8.62
N ILE A 331 6.74 -21.01 -8.49
CA ILE A 331 6.26 -21.87 -9.58
C ILE A 331 5.49 -21.06 -10.65
N GLN A 332 4.94 -19.90 -10.28
CA GLN A 332 4.21 -19.02 -11.20
C GLN A 332 5.12 -18.01 -11.91
N LEU A 333 6.40 -17.90 -11.52
CA LEU A 333 7.34 -16.94 -12.10
C LEU A 333 7.79 -17.39 -13.49
N HIS A 334 7.97 -16.43 -14.38
CA HIS A 334 8.51 -16.67 -15.71
C HIS A 334 9.96 -17.17 -15.64
N ASP A 335 10.28 -18.27 -16.34
CA ASP A 335 11.66 -18.75 -16.48
C ASP A 335 12.38 -17.97 -17.58
N PHE A 336 13.47 -17.28 -17.21
CA PHE A 336 14.29 -16.47 -18.12
C PHE A 336 15.40 -17.27 -18.83
N SER A 337 15.51 -18.57 -18.51
CA SER A 337 16.55 -19.47 -19.03
C SER A 337 16.29 -19.88 -20.48
N ASP A 338 15.02 -19.91 -20.89
CA ASP A 338 14.61 -20.20 -22.26
C ASP A 338 14.75 -18.93 -23.13
N SER A 339 15.93 -18.76 -23.74
CA SER A 339 16.07 -17.85 -24.87
C SER A 339 15.25 -18.38 -26.05
N PRO A 340 14.42 -17.56 -26.72
CA PRO A 340 13.70 -17.97 -27.93
C PRO A 340 14.64 -18.40 -29.08
N ALA A 341 15.93 -18.07 -29.00
CA ALA A 341 16.94 -18.51 -29.97
C ALA A 341 17.17 -20.05 -29.97
N MET A 342 16.81 -20.75 -28.89
CA MET A 342 17.01 -22.22 -28.80
C MET A 342 15.81 -23.03 -29.29
N ARG A 343 14.66 -22.38 -29.60
CA ARG A 343 13.54 -23.03 -30.30
C ARG A 343 13.76 -23.11 -31.81
N THR A 344 14.56 -22.22 -32.38
CA THR A 344 14.81 -22.18 -33.83
C THR A 344 15.98 -23.05 -34.28
N GLN A 345 16.82 -23.54 -33.36
CA GLN A 345 17.93 -24.46 -33.68
C GLN A 345 17.58 -25.95 -33.56
N HIS A 346 16.41 -26.30 -33.01
CA HIS A 346 15.91 -27.68 -32.97
C HIS A 346 14.94 -28.03 -34.11
N MET A 347 14.88 -27.20 -35.17
CA MET A 347 14.10 -27.42 -36.40
C MET A 347 14.87 -27.02 -37.67
N ALA A 348 16.21 -27.05 -37.64
CA ALA A 348 17.05 -26.78 -38.80
C ALA A 348 18.23 -27.77 -38.82
N GLY A 349 17.93 -29.00 -39.18
CA GLY A 349 18.91 -30.08 -39.29
C GLY A 349 18.18 -31.38 -39.56
N ASP A 350 17.73 -31.54 -40.80
CA ASP A 350 17.72 -32.80 -41.58
C ASP A 350 16.80 -32.61 -42.79
N GLU A 351 17.38 -32.08 -43.88
CA GLU A 351 16.87 -32.36 -45.22
C GLU A 351 17.60 -33.59 -45.74
N GLU A 352 16.93 -34.74 -45.79
CA GLU A 352 17.08 -35.71 -46.87
C GLU A 352 15.86 -36.66 -46.96
N GLU A 353 15.57 -37.05 -48.20
CA GLU A 353 14.33 -37.57 -48.78
C GLU A 353 13.68 -38.81 -48.14
N GLY A 354 12.33 -38.89 -48.22
CA GLY A 354 11.65 -40.20 -48.19
C GLY A 354 10.18 -40.24 -47.78
N SER A 355 9.28 -40.17 -48.77
CA SER A 355 7.97 -40.86 -48.88
C SER A 355 6.93 -40.74 -47.74
N GLY A 356 5.69 -40.39 -48.13
CA GLY A 356 4.62 -39.97 -47.24
C GLY A 356 4.14 -40.98 -46.18
N SER A 357 3.73 -40.44 -45.03
CA SER A 357 2.81 -41.10 -44.11
C SER A 357 1.98 -40.05 -43.35
N ILE A 358 0.74 -40.45 -43.04
CA ILE A 358 -0.42 -39.64 -42.69
C ILE A 358 -0.30 -39.05 -41.27
N SER A 359 -0.71 -37.78 -41.08
CA SER A 359 -0.68 -37.06 -39.80
C SER A 359 -1.38 -37.82 -38.67
N GLN A 360 -0.69 -37.97 -37.54
CA GLN A 360 -1.11 -38.69 -36.34
C GLN A 360 -2.43 -38.20 -35.71
N SER A 361 -2.89 -37.00 -36.07
CA SER A 361 -4.21 -36.46 -35.72
C SER A 361 -5.37 -37.14 -36.44
N VAL A 362 -5.15 -37.69 -37.63
CA VAL A 362 -6.17 -38.39 -38.44
C VAL A 362 -6.38 -39.82 -37.93
N ALA A 363 -5.32 -40.49 -37.45
CA ALA A 363 -5.39 -41.85 -36.91
C ALA A 363 -6.23 -41.94 -35.63
N VAL A 364 -6.17 -40.91 -34.77
CA VAL A 364 -6.93 -40.85 -33.50
C VAL A 364 -8.43 -40.61 -33.75
N ALA A 365 -8.80 -39.95 -34.85
CA ALA A 365 -10.19 -39.68 -35.20
C ALA A 365 -10.94 -40.88 -35.81
N ILE A 366 -10.22 -41.87 -36.35
CA ILE A 366 -10.82 -43.03 -37.04
C ILE A 366 -11.12 -44.19 -36.06
N ALA A 367 -10.40 -44.30 -34.95
CA ALA A 367 -10.60 -45.35 -33.96
C ALA A 367 -11.78 -45.01 -33.02
N GLY A 368 -13.02 -45.18 -33.51
CA GLY A 368 -14.24 -44.93 -32.75
C GLY A 368 -14.43 -45.83 -31.52
N THR A 369 -14.65 -45.18 -30.36
CA THR A 369 -15.50 -45.56 -29.18
C THR A 369 -15.16 -46.83 -28.37
N PRO A 370 -15.79 -47.09 -27.19
CA PRO A 370 -16.13 -46.23 -26.04
C PRO A 370 -15.60 -46.80 -24.68
N ALA A 371 -15.89 -46.09 -23.59
CA ALA A 371 -15.47 -46.31 -22.20
C ALA A 371 -15.68 -47.71 -21.58
N VAL A 372 -14.72 -48.20 -20.76
CA VAL A 372 -14.92 -48.86 -19.44
C VAL A 372 -13.63 -48.71 -18.59
N ALA A 373 -13.81 -48.40 -17.31
CA ALA A 373 -12.84 -48.07 -16.27
C ALA A 373 -11.74 -49.12 -15.97
N ARG A 374 -10.54 -48.64 -15.58
CA ARG A 374 -9.91 -48.90 -14.26
C ARG A 374 -8.52 -48.25 -14.11
N GLY A 375 -8.44 -47.28 -13.20
CA GLY A 375 -7.32 -47.09 -12.26
C GLY A 375 -5.97 -46.60 -12.79
N ALA A 376 -5.84 -45.27 -12.95
CA ALA A 376 -4.64 -44.49 -12.58
C ALA A 376 -4.89 -43.01 -12.93
N THR A 377 -5.47 -42.26 -12.00
CA THR A 377 -5.54 -40.80 -12.07
C THR A 377 -4.15 -40.21 -11.82
N LEU A 378 -3.31 -40.18 -12.87
CA LEU A 378 -2.32 -39.12 -13.02
C LEU A 378 -3.11 -37.84 -13.31
N GLN A 379 -3.05 -36.90 -12.37
CA GLN A 379 -3.65 -35.59 -12.51
C GLN A 379 -3.18 -34.97 -13.83
N SER A 380 -4.12 -34.81 -14.75
CA SER A 380 -3.98 -33.93 -15.91
C SER A 380 -3.70 -32.54 -15.35
N GLY A 381 -2.43 -32.14 -15.38
CA GLY A 381 -1.93 -30.89 -14.84
C GLY A 381 -2.55 -29.73 -15.60
N ARG A 382 -3.45 -29.02 -14.93
CA ARG A 382 -3.84 -27.68 -15.37
C ARG A 382 -2.56 -26.82 -15.39
N PRO A 383 -2.21 -26.14 -16.49
CA PRO A 383 -1.07 -25.25 -16.50
C PRO A 383 -1.33 -24.15 -15.46
N THR A 384 -0.48 -24.08 -14.44
CA THR A 384 -0.50 -22.98 -13.47
C THR A 384 -0.35 -21.66 -14.24
N PRO A 385 -1.22 -20.66 -14.01
CA PRO A 385 -1.16 -19.40 -14.74
C PRO A 385 0.21 -18.75 -14.51
N LEU A 386 0.98 -18.57 -15.59
CA LEU A 386 2.29 -17.93 -15.53
C LEU A 386 2.12 -16.41 -15.39
N LEU A 387 2.88 -15.79 -14.49
CA LEU A 387 2.94 -14.34 -14.37
C LEU A 387 3.62 -13.74 -15.62
N SER A 388 3.30 -12.47 -15.93
CA SER A 388 3.95 -11.79 -17.04
C SER A 388 5.45 -11.58 -16.74
N VAL A 389 6.26 -11.51 -17.81
CA VAL A 389 7.71 -11.26 -17.74
C VAL A 389 8.04 -10.07 -16.85
N GLU A 390 7.29 -8.96 -17.00
CA GLU A 390 7.48 -7.74 -16.23
C GLU A 390 7.13 -7.93 -14.74
N MET A 391 6.03 -8.63 -14.44
CA MET A 391 5.61 -8.89 -13.07
C MET A 391 6.60 -9.80 -12.35
N SER A 392 7.08 -10.86 -13.03
CA SER A 392 8.14 -11.71 -12.50
C SER A 392 9.43 -10.92 -12.27
N ARG A 393 9.85 -10.07 -13.22
CA ARG A 393 11.04 -9.23 -13.05
C ARG A 393 10.92 -8.28 -11.85
N ASN A 394 9.75 -7.66 -11.64
CA ASN A 394 9.51 -6.79 -10.49
C ASN A 394 9.58 -7.56 -9.17
N LEU A 395 9.00 -8.76 -9.09
CA LEU A 395 9.10 -9.62 -7.90
C LEU A 395 10.56 -10.02 -7.63
N LEU A 396 11.29 -10.46 -8.65
CA LEU A 396 12.72 -10.82 -8.52
C LEU A 396 13.57 -9.61 -8.08
N ALA A 397 13.31 -8.41 -8.62
CA ALA A 397 13.98 -7.17 -8.22
C ALA A 397 13.74 -6.84 -6.74
N MET A 398 12.48 -6.94 -6.27
CA MET A 398 12.15 -6.72 -4.87
C MET A 398 12.82 -7.76 -3.95
N ALA A 399 12.82 -9.04 -4.34
CA ALA A 399 13.51 -10.09 -3.59
C ALA A 399 15.01 -9.80 -3.45
N LEU A 400 15.67 -9.43 -4.55
CA LEU A 400 17.09 -9.06 -4.54
C LEU A 400 17.35 -7.81 -3.69
N TRP A 401 16.47 -6.81 -3.74
CA TRP A 401 16.61 -5.61 -2.91
C TRP A 401 16.55 -5.94 -1.41
N VAL A 402 15.62 -6.82 -1.00
CA VAL A 402 15.51 -7.28 0.39
C VAL A 402 16.74 -8.12 0.77
N LEU A 403 17.16 -9.09 -0.06
CA LEU A 403 18.34 -9.92 0.21
C LEU A 403 19.63 -9.11 0.32
N LYS A 404 19.78 -8.04 -0.48
CA LYS A 404 20.95 -7.15 -0.45
C LYS A 404 21.07 -6.37 0.86
N HIS A 405 19.94 -5.96 1.43
CA HIS A 405 19.92 -5.04 2.58
C HIS A 405 19.51 -5.70 3.90
N ALA A 406 19.01 -6.93 3.90
CA ALA A 406 18.68 -7.64 5.13
C ALA A 406 19.93 -7.93 5.99
N ASP A 407 19.72 -8.11 7.30
CA ASP A 407 20.80 -8.47 8.21
C ASP A 407 21.29 -9.91 7.89
N PRO A 408 22.61 -10.10 7.67
CA PRO A 408 23.16 -11.41 7.35
C PRO A 408 22.90 -12.46 8.44
N ILE A 409 22.84 -12.06 9.72
CA ILE A 409 22.58 -12.98 10.83
C ILE A 409 21.13 -13.48 10.75
N LEU A 410 20.20 -12.59 10.43
CA LEU A 410 18.78 -12.94 10.27
C LEU A 410 18.55 -13.84 9.06
N LEU A 411 19.18 -13.53 7.92
CA LEU A 411 19.13 -14.38 6.74
C LEU A 411 19.71 -15.77 7.00
N GLN A 412 20.84 -15.85 7.70
CA GLN A 412 21.46 -17.14 8.03
C GLN A 412 20.55 -17.99 8.92
N ARG A 413 19.90 -17.38 9.91
CA ARG A 413 18.93 -18.07 10.78
C ARG A 413 17.71 -18.53 9.99
N TRP A 414 17.14 -17.64 9.18
CA TRP A 414 16.01 -17.99 8.32
C TRP A 414 16.33 -19.19 7.43
N LEU A 415 17.47 -19.17 6.73
CA LEU A 415 17.91 -20.29 5.88
C LEU A 415 18.13 -21.60 6.66
N ALA A 416 18.60 -21.51 7.91
CA ALA A 416 18.80 -22.68 8.77
C ALA A 416 17.49 -23.31 9.25
N ASP A 417 16.43 -22.52 9.38
CA ASP A 417 15.10 -22.97 9.83
C ASP A 417 14.24 -23.55 8.68
N LEU A 418 14.63 -23.37 7.42
CA LEU A 418 13.87 -23.86 6.26
C LEU A 418 13.98 -25.38 6.09
N SER A 419 12.87 -26.02 5.70
CA SER A 419 12.87 -27.41 5.23
C SER A 419 13.65 -27.56 3.92
N VAL A 420 14.12 -28.78 3.61
CA VAL A 420 14.85 -29.08 2.35
C VAL A 420 14.05 -28.64 1.12
N ALA A 421 12.72 -28.84 1.11
CA ALA A 421 11.86 -28.42 0.02
C ALA A 421 11.78 -26.89 -0.12
N GLN A 422 11.75 -26.14 0.98
CA GLN A 422 11.78 -24.68 0.96
C GLN A 422 13.15 -24.16 0.49
N LEU A 423 14.24 -24.79 0.93
CA LEU A 423 15.59 -24.45 0.49
C LEU A 423 15.74 -24.62 -1.03
N TRP A 424 15.20 -25.71 -1.60
CA TRP A 424 15.15 -25.90 -3.05
C TRP A 424 14.39 -24.77 -3.77
N ARG A 425 13.26 -24.30 -3.21
CA ARG A 425 12.52 -23.17 -3.78
C ARG A 425 13.30 -21.86 -3.70
N VAL A 426 14.03 -21.62 -2.61
CA VAL A 426 14.94 -20.46 -2.49
C VAL A 426 16.06 -20.53 -3.51
N LEU A 427 16.70 -21.70 -3.69
CA LEU A 427 17.73 -21.90 -4.71
C LEU A 427 17.19 -21.71 -6.13
N HIS A 428 15.98 -22.21 -6.40
CA HIS A 428 15.29 -21.97 -7.66
C HIS A 428 15.04 -20.47 -7.89
N LEU A 429 14.56 -19.75 -6.87
CA LEU A 429 14.40 -18.30 -6.92
C LEU A 429 15.74 -17.58 -7.21
N CYS A 430 16.83 -17.98 -6.57
CA CYS A 430 18.15 -17.44 -6.86
C CYS A 430 18.59 -17.70 -8.30
N ARG A 431 18.33 -18.90 -8.84
CA ARG A 431 18.59 -19.22 -10.25
C ARG A 431 17.78 -18.34 -11.19
N LEU A 432 16.49 -18.12 -10.91
CA LEU A 432 15.64 -17.20 -11.68
C LEU A 432 16.16 -15.77 -11.63
N CYS A 433 16.58 -15.29 -10.46
CA CYS A 433 17.22 -13.97 -10.32
C CYS A 433 18.47 -13.84 -11.20
N ILE A 434 19.35 -14.85 -11.19
CA ILE A 434 20.57 -14.85 -12.02
C ILE A 434 20.16 -14.81 -13.49
N SER A 435 19.27 -15.70 -13.94
CA SER A 435 18.84 -15.77 -15.34
C SER A 435 18.14 -14.50 -15.84
N CYS A 436 17.37 -13.84 -14.97
CA CYS A 436 16.65 -12.61 -15.27
C CYS A 436 17.57 -11.38 -15.42
N PHE A 437 18.59 -11.27 -14.56
CA PHE A 437 19.49 -10.10 -14.49
C PHE A 437 20.90 -10.39 -15.02
N GLU A 438 21.13 -11.55 -15.62
CA GLU A 438 22.38 -11.85 -16.30
C GLU A 438 22.59 -10.84 -17.44
N TYR A 439 23.76 -10.20 -17.44
CA TYR A 439 24.16 -9.33 -18.52
C TYR A 439 24.46 -10.18 -19.76
N LYS A 440 23.44 -10.43 -20.57
CA LYS A 440 23.62 -11.05 -21.88
C LYS A 440 24.27 -10.01 -22.79
N VAL A 441 25.58 -10.15 -23.05
CA VAL A 441 26.27 -9.39 -24.10
C VAL A 441 25.64 -9.79 -25.43
N CYS A 442 24.59 -9.09 -25.83
CA CYS A 442 24.15 -9.15 -27.21
C CYS A 442 25.22 -8.45 -28.04
N CYS A 443 26.04 -9.21 -28.77
CA CYS A 443 26.84 -8.71 -29.88
C CYS A 443 25.89 -8.23 -30.99
N LEU A 444 25.17 -7.13 -30.77
CA LEU A 444 24.37 -6.46 -31.78
C LEU A 444 25.18 -5.30 -32.33
N HIS A 445 25.39 -5.35 -33.64
CA HIS A 445 26.02 -4.31 -34.43
C HIS A 445 25.41 -2.94 -34.13
N PHE A 446 26.29 -1.96 -33.99
CA PHE A 446 25.99 -0.55 -33.78
C PHE A 446 24.93 -0.02 -34.76
N GLY A 447 23.77 0.33 -34.24
CA GLY A 447 22.77 1.19 -34.88
C GLY A 447 22.37 2.29 -33.90
N LYS A 448 22.83 3.53 -34.15
CA LYS A 448 22.58 4.70 -33.32
C LYS A 448 21.07 4.94 -33.15
N GLY A 449 20.56 4.85 -31.93
CA GLY A 449 19.15 5.16 -31.65
C GLY A 449 18.62 4.89 -30.23
N LEU A 450 19.43 4.38 -29.30
CA LEU A 450 18.94 3.93 -27.97
C LEU A 450 19.61 4.63 -26.77
N GLU A 451 19.99 5.90 -26.91
CA GLU A 451 20.59 6.66 -25.80
C GLU A 451 19.59 7.13 -24.73
N THR A 452 18.27 7.05 -24.98
CA THR A 452 17.26 7.53 -24.03
C THR A 452 16.75 6.48 -23.04
N GLU A 453 16.72 5.19 -23.38
CA GLU A 453 16.26 4.15 -22.44
C GLU A 453 17.33 3.70 -21.42
N LEU A 454 18.63 3.89 -21.71
CA LEU A 454 19.71 3.55 -20.78
C LEU A 454 19.83 4.51 -19.59
N THR A 455 19.23 5.70 -19.66
CA THR A 455 19.35 6.71 -18.61
C THR A 455 18.50 6.36 -17.37
N ILE A 456 17.39 5.62 -17.55
CA ILE A 456 16.58 5.11 -16.45
C ILE A 456 17.21 3.85 -15.83
N TYR A 457 17.91 3.04 -16.62
CA TYR A 457 18.60 1.84 -16.11
C TYR A 457 19.84 2.16 -15.27
N ASN A 458 20.59 3.20 -15.65
CA ASN A 458 21.76 3.65 -14.90
C ASN A 458 21.42 4.37 -13.59
N SER A 459 20.17 4.81 -13.37
CA SER A 459 19.75 5.35 -12.08
C SER A 459 19.42 4.25 -11.06
N TYR A 460 18.92 3.09 -11.49
CA TYR A 460 18.73 1.90 -10.64
C TYR A 460 20.06 1.22 -10.24
N LEU A 461 21.09 1.35 -11.07
CA LEU A 461 22.44 0.81 -10.84
C LEU A 461 23.48 1.90 -10.50
N GLY A 462 23.02 3.11 -10.14
CA GLY A 462 23.85 4.30 -9.95
C GLY A 462 25.07 4.09 -9.05
N ASN A 463 26.26 4.13 -9.67
CA ASN A 463 27.57 4.45 -9.11
C ASN A 463 28.04 3.64 -7.89
N SER A 464 27.89 2.32 -7.91
CA SER A 464 28.84 1.42 -7.24
C SER A 464 28.72 -0.03 -7.76
N VAL A 465 28.98 -0.27 -9.04
CA VAL A 465 29.37 -1.62 -9.50
C VAL A 465 30.84 -1.82 -9.13
N SER A 466 31.09 -1.87 -7.83
CA SER A 466 32.31 -2.42 -7.25
C SER A 466 31.93 -3.09 -5.93
N TYR A 467 30.98 -4.01 -5.99
CA TYR A 467 30.90 -5.08 -5.02
C TYR A 467 30.95 -6.38 -5.79
N GLY A 468 32.14 -6.98 -5.73
CA GLY A 468 32.42 -8.31 -6.21
C GLY A 468 31.61 -9.39 -5.47
N PRO A 469 31.93 -10.66 -5.75
CA PRO A 469 31.08 -11.85 -5.62
C PRO A 469 30.78 -12.33 -4.18
N GLY A 470 30.75 -11.45 -3.17
CA GLY A 470 30.74 -11.84 -1.75
C GLY A 470 29.46 -12.55 -1.29
N ILE A 471 28.28 -11.99 -1.55
CA ILE A 471 26.99 -12.55 -1.11
C ILE A 471 26.63 -13.82 -1.90
N LEU A 472 26.88 -13.82 -3.21
CA LEU A 472 26.65 -14.97 -4.07
C LEU A 472 27.63 -16.11 -3.77
N ARG A 473 28.91 -15.81 -3.45
CA ARG A 473 29.85 -16.84 -2.95
C ARG A 473 29.46 -17.36 -1.57
N TYR A 474 28.82 -16.57 -0.72
CA TYR A 474 28.39 -17.03 0.60
C TYR A 474 27.27 -18.06 0.49
N LEU A 475 26.31 -17.85 -0.42
CA LEU A 475 25.23 -18.81 -0.69
C LEU A 475 25.70 -20.06 -1.44
N VAL A 476 26.67 -19.92 -2.36
CA VAL A 476 27.30 -21.06 -3.07
C VAL A 476 28.31 -21.83 -2.19
N LYS A 477 28.83 -21.24 -1.10
CA LYS A 477 29.68 -21.98 -0.14
C LYS A 477 28.88 -22.84 0.84
N ILE A 478 27.57 -22.65 0.92
CA ILE A 478 26.66 -23.39 1.81
C ILE A 478 26.02 -24.59 1.09
N SER A 479 26.02 -24.61 -0.26
CA SER A 479 25.82 -25.83 -1.06
C SER A 479 27.10 -26.65 -1.14
#